data_AF-A0A5C6Z923-F1
#
_entry.id   AF-A0A5C6Z923-F1
#
_cell.length_a   1.000
_cell.length_b   1.000
_cell.length_c   1.000
_cell.angle_alpha   90.00
_cell.angle_beta   90.00
_cell.angle_gamma   90.00
#
_symmetry.space_group_name_H-M   'P 1'
#
loop_
_entity.id
_entity.type
_entity.pdbx_description
1 polymer ?
#
loop_
_entity_poly.entity_id
_entity_poly.type
_entity_poly.pdbx_seq_one_letter_code
_entity_poly.pdbx_strand_id
1 'polypeptide(L)' 'MRVDAHQHFWRLADREGQWPPPTLAAIHRDFGPEDLEPQLRACGIDATVLVQS' A
#
# COMPACT_ATOMS: atom_id res chain seq x y z
N MET A 1 13.47 -13.36 10.66
CA MET A 1 12.56 -12.22 10.54
C MET A 1 12.94 -11.44 9.28
N ARG A 2 12.07 -11.43 8.27
CA ARG A 2 12.23 -10.68 7.01
C ARG A 2 11.23 -9.53 6.99
N VAL A 3 11.73 -8.33 6.73
CA VAL A 3 10.92 -7.10 6.79
C VAL A 3 10.90 -6.43 5.43
N ASP A 4 9.72 -6.09 4.94
CA ASP A 4 9.57 -5.12 3.86
C ASP A 4 9.75 -3.71 4.44
N ALA A 5 10.85 -3.07 4.08
CA ALA A 5 11.25 -1.81 4.69
C ALA A 5 10.41 -0.60 4.24
N HIS A 6 9.52 -0.75 3.26
CA HIS A 6 8.81 0.40 2.69
C HIS A 6 7.49 0.01 2.01
N GLN A 7 6.36 0.43 2.58
CA GLN A 7 5.06 0.40 1.91
C GLN A 7 4.20 1.62 2.27
N HIS A 8 3.12 1.82 1.51
CA HIS A 8 2.14 2.89 1.69
C HIS A 8 0.72 2.33 1.70
N PHE A 9 -0.14 2.95 2.51
CA PHE A 9 -1.59 2.83 2.40
C PHE A 9 -2.20 4.18 2.06
N TRP A 10 -3.32 4.17 1.34
CA TRP A 10 -4.03 5.38 1.03
C TRP A 10 -5.52 5.12 0.85
N ARG A 11 -6.31 6.16 1.15
CA ARG A 11 -7.72 6.26 0.80
C ARG A 11 -7.88 7.45 -0.12
N LEU A 12 -8.56 7.27 -1.25
CA LEU A 12 -8.71 8.35 -2.24
C LEU A 12 -9.47 9.55 -1.68
N ALA A 13 -10.33 9.33 -0.68
CA ALA A 13 -11.06 10.38 0.02
C ALA A 13 -10.19 11.22 0.96
N ASP A 14 -9.10 10.65 1.48
CA ASP A 14 -8.28 11.27 2.53
C ASP A 14 -6.95 11.83 1.98
N ARG A 15 -6.72 11.73 0.66
CA ARG A 15 -5.46 12.14 0.03
C ARG A 15 -5.30 13.66 0.00
N GLU A 16 -4.11 14.13 0.36
CA GLU A 16 -3.71 15.50 0.10
C GLU A 16 -3.05 15.57 -1.29
N GLY A 17 -3.67 16.32 -2.22
CA GLY A 17 -3.16 16.49 -3.58
C GLY A 17 -3.75 15.54 -4.62
N GLN A 18 -2.96 15.24 -5.65
CA GLN A 18 -3.45 14.66 -6.92
C GLN A 18 -3.01 13.21 -7.16
N TRP A 19 -2.28 12.61 -6.22
CA TRP A 19 -1.71 11.27 -6.35
C TRP A 19 -2.52 10.22 -5.57
N PRO A 20 -2.71 9.00 -6.10
CA PRO A 20 -2.54 8.65 -7.51
C PRO A 20 -3.65 9.29 -8.37
N PRO A 21 -3.36 9.76 -9.60
CA PRO A 21 -4.38 10.29 -10.51
C PRO A 21 -5.19 9.16 -11.19
N PRO A 22 -6.38 9.45 -11.74
CA PRO A 22 -7.23 8.46 -12.42
C PRO A 22 -6.56 7.73 -13.59
N THR A 23 -5.54 8.34 -14.20
CA THR A 23 -4.75 7.73 -15.27
C THR A 23 -3.95 6.51 -14.82
N LEU A 24 -3.70 6.35 -13.51
CA LEU A 24 -3.06 5.18 -12.92
C LEU A 24 -4.09 4.16 -12.45
N ALA A 25 -4.91 3.66 -13.38
CA ALA A 25 -6.10 2.86 -13.09
C ALA A 25 -5.85 1.67 -12.12
N ALA A 26 -4.70 0.99 -12.23
CA ALA A 26 -4.37 -0.15 -11.37
C ALA A 26 -4.24 0.21 -9.88
N ILE A 27 -3.85 1.46 -9.58
CA ILE A 27 -3.62 1.95 -8.22
C ILE A 27 -4.57 3.09 -7.82
N HIS A 28 -5.48 3.51 -8.72
CA HIS A 28 -6.51 4.52 -8.44
C HIS A 28 -7.71 3.91 -7.70
N ARG A 29 -7.45 3.39 -6.50
CA ARG A 29 -8.42 2.87 -5.53
C ARG A 29 -7.81 2.93 -4.13
N ASP A 30 -8.59 2.63 -3.10
CA ASP A 30 -8.08 2.49 -1.74
C ASP A 30 -7.20 1.24 -1.63
N PHE A 31 -6.13 1.34 -0.85
CA PHE A 31 -5.28 0.21 -0.48
C PHE A 31 -5.11 0.17 1.04
N GLY A 32 -5.45 -0.97 1.63
CA GLY A 32 -5.35 -1.24 3.06
C GLY A 32 -4.57 -2.51 3.38
N PRO A 33 -4.42 -2.85 4.68
CA PRO A 33 -3.74 -4.07 5.12
C PRO A 33 -4.26 -5.35 4.44
N GLU A 34 -5.55 -5.44 4.18
CA GLU A 34 -6.20 -6.58 3.53
C GLU A 34 -5.70 -6.85 2.11
N ASP A 35 -5.24 -5.82 1.39
CA ASP A 35 -4.67 -5.96 0.06
C ASP A 35 -3.22 -6.45 0.10
N LEU A 36 -2.49 -6.11 1.17
CA LEU A 36 -1.07 -6.42 1.33
C LEU A 36 -0.83 -7.80 1.96
N GLU A 37 -1.66 -8.20 2.93
CA GLU A 37 -1.51 -9.45 3.68
C GLU A 37 -1.29 -10.71 2.82
N PRO A 38 -2.04 -10.96 1.72
CA PRO A 38 -1.81 -12.12 0.87
C PRO A 38 -0.43 -12.10 0.20
N GLN A 39 0.08 -10.92 -0.16
CA GLN A 39 1.39 -10.74 -0.77
C GLN A 39 2.51 -11.02 0.24
N LEU A 40 2.36 -10.54 1.49
CA LEU A 40 3.32 -10.81 2.57
C LEU A 40 3.45 -12.32 2.82
N ARG A 41 2.31 -13.04 2.89
CA ARG A 41 2.30 -14.51 3.04
C ARG A 41 2.97 -15.22 1.87
N ALA A 42 2.66 -14.81 0.63
CA ALA A 42 3.25 -15.42 -0.56
C ALA A 42 4.78 -15.22 -0.64
N CYS A 43 5.28 -14.11 -0.13
CA CYS A 43 6.70 -13.74 -0.17
C CYS A 43 7.49 -14.13 1.09
N GLY A 44 6.83 -14.66 2.13
CA GLY A 44 7.47 -14.96 3.41
C GLY A 44 8.02 -13.71 4.12
N ILE A 45 7.26 -12.61 4.08
CA ILE A 45 7.57 -11.37 4.80
C ILE A 45 6.84 -11.37 6.15
N ASP A 46 7.59 -11.16 7.24
CA ASP A 46 7.07 -11.23 8.61
C ASP A 46 6.52 -9.89 9.12
N ALA A 47 7.04 -8.76 8.61
CA ALA A 47 6.61 -7.43 9.00
C ALA A 47 6.88 -6.41 7.88
N THR A 48 6.26 -5.23 8.00
CA THR A 48 6.50 -4.12 7.07
C THR A 48 6.55 -2.78 7.80
N VAL A 49 7.22 -1.79 7.20
CA VAL A 49 7.26 -0.40 7.66
C VAL A 49 6.30 0.44 6.82
N LEU A 50 5.28 1.01 7.48
CA LEU A 50 4.39 1.99 6.87
C LEU A 50 5.10 3.34 6.75
N VAL A 51 5.12 3.90 5.55
CA VAL A 51 5.69 5.21 5.22
C VAL A 51 4.57 6.15 4.78
N GLN A 52 4.68 7.44 5.12
CA GLN A 52 3.69 8.45 4.72
C GLN A 52 3.48 8.45 3.20
N SER A 53 2.21 8.53 2.78
CA SER A 53 1.79 8.59 1.37
C SER A 53 1.71 10.01 0.84
#